data_AF-A0AA38LUS1-F1
#
_entry.id   AF-A0AA38LUS1-F1
#
_cell.length_a   1.000
_cell.length_b   1.000
_cell.length_c   1.000
_cell.angle_alpha   90.00
_cell.angle_beta   90.00
_cell.angle_gamma   90.00
#
_symmetry.space_group_name_H-M   'P 1'
#
loop_
_entity.id
_entity.type
_entity.pdbx_description
1 polymer ?
#
loop_
_entity_poly.entity_id
_entity_poly.type
_entity_poly.pdbx_seq_one_letter_code
_entity_poly.pdbx_strand_id
1 'polypeptide(L)'
;MQNIMSTAVVTPLPPGYGPATSSNAISPAPKIVAGESIEWHEFHCDPIQDVVLCSKEGVYCRASSFALKRESCLFRDMLANIPNSHMPPSNAIPLDFSIEAISLFLDQYAAPSAISHTTTNFAVLHEYRKLVHYLDCDRLKILLAGAYVIAYKDKPLELLRAASQDDDLGNAKIALLRCGEMKEKLDSAVVFEVVSAVRELWHLPLLKCLLHSHGYHGTPTTGFTIQWPTLAKVELFVREASQAKLASMERLKT
;
A
#
# COMPACT_ATOMS: atom_id res chain seq x y z
N MET A 1 -61.83 7.75 10.73
CA MET A 1 -60.36 7.87 10.66
C MET A 1 -59.78 6.46 10.64
N GLN A 2 -59.47 5.93 9.46
CA GLN A 2 -58.94 4.57 9.31
C GLN A 2 -57.41 4.62 9.37
N ASN A 3 -56.85 3.83 10.27
CA ASN A 3 -55.43 3.75 10.58
C ASN A 3 -54.81 2.73 9.61
N ILE A 4 -53.99 3.19 8.67
CA ILE A 4 -53.31 2.33 7.68
C ILE A 4 -51.97 1.94 8.29
N MET A 5 -51.89 0.73 8.85
CA MET A 5 -50.60 0.14 9.25
C MET A 5 -49.87 -0.35 8.00
N SER A 6 -48.81 0.37 7.64
CA SER A 6 -47.89 0.00 6.56
C SER A 6 -46.88 -1.02 7.09
N THR A 7 -47.10 -2.29 6.79
CA THR A 7 -46.12 -3.37 7.03
C THR A 7 -45.04 -3.31 5.95
N ALA A 8 -43.86 -2.79 6.32
CA ALA A 8 -42.67 -2.89 5.50
C ALA A 8 -42.18 -4.35 5.47
N VAL A 9 -42.15 -4.94 4.28
CA VAL A 9 -41.55 -6.25 4.03
C VAL A 9 -40.04 -6.07 4.06
N VAL A 10 -39.39 -6.58 5.12
CA VAL A 10 -37.93 -6.68 5.20
C VAL A 10 -37.50 -7.87 4.35
N THR A 11 -36.92 -7.60 3.19
CA THR A 11 -36.33 -8.62 2.34
C THR A 11 -35.05 -9.14 3.00
N PRO A 12 -34.90 -10.45 3.26
CA PRO A 12 -33.66 -10.99 3.80
C PRO A 12 -32.52 -10.83 2.79
N LEU A 13 -31.38 -10.31 3.25
CA LEU A 13 -30.15 -10.20 2.46
C LEU A 13 -29.66 -11.61 2.06
N PRO A 14 -29.10 -11.77 0.85
CA PRO A 14 -28.56 -13.04 0.39
C PRO A 14 -27.37 -13.48 1.26
N PRO A 15 -27.26 -14.77 1.60
CA PRO A 15 -26.11 -15.32 2.31
C PRO A 15 -24.90 -15.31 1.37
N GLY A 16 -23.92 -14.45 1.63
CA GLY A 16 -22.70 -14.42 0.78
C GLY A 16 -21.74 -13.25 0.99
N TYR A 17 -22.13 -12.19 1.70
CA TYR A 17 -21.21 -11.10 2.06
C TYR A 17 -20.74 -11.26 3.51
N GLY A 18 -19.86 -12.23 3.75
CA GLY A 18 -18.96 -12.16 4.89
C GLY A 18 -17.83 -11.17 4.55
N PRO A 19 -17.43 -10.26 5.45
CA PRO A 19 -16.20 -9.52 5.28
C PRO A 19 -15.06 -10.54 5.09
N ALA A 20 -14.18 -10.30 4.12
CA ALA A 20 -12.99 -11.11 3.94
C ALA A 20 -12.23 -11.15 5.27
N THR A 21 -12.32 -12.27 5.99
CA THR A 21 -11.53 -12.51 7.19
C THR A 21 -10.11 -12.77 6.72
N SER A 22 -9.39 -11.69 6.37
CA SER A 22 -7.93 -11.73 6.40
C SER A 22 -7.57 -11.96 7.86
N SER A 23 -7.29 -13.21 8.23
CA SER A 23 -6.71 -13.54 9.52
C SER A 23 -5.26 -13.04 9.53
N ASN A 24 -5.09 -11.72 9.54
CA ASN A 24 -3.85 -11.11 9.97
C ASN A 24 -3.80 -11.38 11.47
N ALA A 25 -3.20 -12.52 11.83
CA ALA A 25 -2.92 -12.84 13.21
C ALA A 25 -2.09 -11.67 13.77
N ILE A 26 -2.71 -10.84 14.60
CA ILE A 26 -2.03 -9.77 15.30
C ILE A 26 -0.97 -10.47 16.15
N SER A 27 0.30 -10.27 15.80
CA SER A 27 1.40 -10.78 16.61
C SER A 27 1.19 -10.34 18.05
N PRO A 28 1.22 -11.26 19.03
CA PRO A 28 1.00 -10.90 20.42
C PRO A 28 2.00 -9.81 20.81
N ALA A 29 1.50 -8.75 21.46
CA ALA A 29 2.34 -7.66 21.92
C ALA A 29 3.53 -8.22 22.73
N PRO A 30 4.74 -7.67 22.56
CA PRO A 30 5.90 -8.11 23.34
C PRO A 30 5.56 -8.02 24.83
N LYS A 31 5.67 -9.16 25.53
CA LYS A 31 5.41 -9.21 26.97
C LYS A 31 6.54 -8.47 27.68
N ILE A 32 6.23 -7.31 28.25
CA ILE A 32 7.17 -6.54 29.07
C ILE A 32 7.60 -7.43 30.24
N VAL A 33 8.86 -7.86 30.23
CA VAL A 33 9.45 -8.61 31.34
C VAL A 33 9.73 -7.61 32.46
N ALA A 34 9.31 -7.94 33.69
CA ALA A 34 9.53 -7.08 34.84
C ALA A 34 11.03 -6.78 35.02
N GLY A 35 11.43 -5.53 34.75
CA GLY A 35 12.82 -5.07 34.86
C GLY A 35 13.42 -4.50 33.57
N GLU A 36 12.79 -4.69 32.41
CA GLU A 36 13.23 -4.04 31.17
C GLU A 36 12.75 -2.59 31.11
N SER A 37 13.68 -1.68 30.80
CA SER A 37 13.37 -0.27 30.61
C SER A 37 12.63 -0.07 29.30
N ILE A 38 11.44 0.55 29.36
CA ILE A 38 10.67 0.92 28.18
C ILE A 38 11.39 2.04 27.42
N GLU A 39 11.68 1.81 26.15
CA GLU A 39 12.21 2.83 25.25
C GLU A 39 11.07 3.65 24.64
N TRP A 40 11.07 4.96 24.88
CA TRP A 40 10.06 5.88 24.35
C TRP A 40 10.64 6.70 23.21
N HIS A 41 9.82 6.95 22.19
CA HIS A 41 10.18 7.86 21.11
C HIS A 41 10.35 9.30 21.64
N GLU A 42 11.42 9.99 21.24
CA GLU A 42 11.80 11.30 21.78
C GLU A 42 10.71 12.38 21.62
N PHE A 43 9.95 12.33 20.52
CA PHE A 43 8.95 13.34 20.18
C PHE A 43 7.50 12.90 20.40
N HIS A 44 7.25 11.58 20.41
CA HIS A 44 5.90 11.02 20.49
C HIS A 44 5.71 10.33 21.85
N CYS A 45 6.06 11.01 22.94
CA CYS A 45 5.94 10.49 24.30
C CYS A 45 5.07 11.37 25.21
N ASP A 46 4.22 12.23 24.64
CA ASP A 46 3.37 13.15 25.40
C ASP A 46 2.42 12.38 26.36
N PRO A 47 2.53 12.58 27.68
CA PRO A 47 1.75 11.85 28.66
C PRO A 47 0.25 12.13 28.59
N ILE A 48 -0.18 13.23 27.95
CA ILE A 48 -1.61 13.58 27.77
C ILE A 48 -2.29 12.60 26.81
N GLN A 49 -1.53 11.97 25.92
CA GLN A 49 -2.04 11.04 24.93
C GLN A 49 -2.45 9.70 25.59
N ASP A 50 -3.57 9.13 25.13
CA ASP A 50 -4.28 8.02 25.78
C ASP A 50 -4.05 6.66 25.15
N VAL A 51 -3.52 6.59 23.92
CA VAL A 51 -3.14 5.34 23.24
C VAL A 51 -1.63 5.18 23.25
N VAL A 52 -1.16 3.95 23.46
CA VAL A 52 0.24 3.57 23.32
C VAL A 52 0.39 2.64 22.12
N LEU A 53 1.29 2.98 21.21
CA LEU A 53 1.68 2.16 20.06
C LEU A 53 3.10 1.63 20.32
N CYS A 54 3.41 0.44 19.80
CA CYS A 54 4.75 -0.15 19.88
C CYS A 54 5.23 -0.49 18.46
N SER A 55 6.40 0.01 18.07
CA SER A 55 7.03 -0.34 16.80
C SER A 55 7.57 -1.77 16.80
N LYS A 56 8.00 -2.25 15.62
CA LYS A 56 8.66 -3.57 15.48
C LYS A 56 10.00 -3.64 16.22
N GLU A 57 10.66 -2.52 16.44
CA GLU A 57 11.91 -2.40 17.22
C GLU A 57 11.66 -2.40 18.74
N GLY A 58 10.40 -2.35 19.18
CA GLY A 58 10.06 -2.25 20.60
C GLY A 58 10.05 -0.82 21.14
N VAL A 59 10.04 0.20 20.26
CA VAL A 59 9.97 1.61 20.67
C VAL A 59 8.51 2.04 20.82
N TYR A 60 8.21 2.70 21.94
CA TYR A 60 6.85 3.09 22.30
C TYR A 60 6.55 4.53 21.91
N CYS A 61 5.39 4.74 21.30
CA CYS A 61 4.83 6.05 20.98
C CYS A 61 3.49 6.24 21.70
N ARG A 62 3.16 7.47 22.06
CA ARG A 62 1.83 7.86 22.51
C ARG A 62 1.11 8.67 21.44
N ALA A 63 -0.18 8.41 21.30
CA ALA A 63 -1.05 9.06 20.33
C ALA A 63 -2.46 9.27 20.87
N SER A 64 -3.19 10.21 20.28
CA SER A 64 -4.57 10.51 20.66
C SER A 64 -5.51 9.48 20.05
N SER A 65 -6.29 8.77 20.87
CA SER A 65 -7.35 7.88 20.38
C SER A 65 -8.32 8.61 19.46
N PHE A 66 -8.70 9.85 19.81
CA PHE A 66 -9.59 10.67 19.01
C PHE A 66 -9.02 10.94 17.61
N ALA A 67 -7.74 11.32 17.53
CA ALA A 67 -7.08 11.55 16.25
C ALA A 67 -6.95 10.26 15.43
N LEU A 68 -6.54 9.15 16.07
CA LEU A 68 -6.44 7.85 15.42
C LEU A 68 -7.78 7.39 14.84
N LYS A 69 -8.87 7.44 15.62
CA LYS A 69 -10.23 7.08 15.18
C LYS A 69 -10.72 7.94 14.01
N ARG A 70 -10.31 9.21 13.97
CA ARG A 70 -10.68 10.14 12.89
C ARG A 70 -10.00 9.76 11.58
N GLU A 71 -8.71 9.47 11.60
CA GLU A 71 -7.92 9.22 10.38
C GLU A 71 -7.96 7.78 9.88
N SER A 72 -8.14 6.80 10.77
CA SER A 72 -8.05 5.37 10.46
C SER A 72 -9.38 4.66 10.75
N CYS A 73 -9.92 3.96 9.75
CA CYS A 73 -11.08 3.10 9.94
C CYS A 73 -10.75 1.93 10.89
N LEU A 74 -9.55 1.35 10.75
CA LEU A 74 -9.09 0.26 11.62
C LEU A 74 -9.05 0.67 13.10
N PHE A 75 -8.43 1.82 13.41
CA PHE A 75 -8.40 2.31 14.80
C PHE A 75 -9.77 2.75 15.30
N ARG A 76 -10.66 3.22 14.42
CA ARG A 76 -12.04 3.54 14.77
C ARG A 76 -12.74 2.32 15.35
N ASP A 77 -12.64 1.20 14.67
CA ASP A 77 -13.28 -0.05 15.07
C ASP A 77 -12.57 -0.67 16.30
N MET A 78 -11.24 -0.71 16.27
CA MET A 78 -10.42 -1.28 17.35
C MET A 78 -10.61 -0.55 18.69
N LEU A 79 -10.70 0.78 18.66
CA LEU A 79 -10.78 1.62 19.85
C LEU A 79 -12.22 1.99 20.22
N ALA A 80 -13.24 1.48 19.51
CA ALA A 80 -14.64 1.86 19.72
C ALA A 80 -15.13 1.61 21.17
N ASN A 81 -14.68 0.49 21.76
CA ASN A 81 -15.12 0.04 23.08
C ASN A 81 -14.08 0.26 24.19
N ILE A 82 -12.93 0.84 23.86
CA ILE A 82 -11.87 1.09 24.83
C ILE A 82 -12.20 2.43 25.52
N PRO A 83 -12.40 2.45 26.85
CA PRO A 83 -12.60 3.70 27.57
C PRO A 83 -11.38 4.61 27.35
N ASN A 84 -11.61 5.92 27.24
CA ASN A 84 -10.55 6.94 27.03
C ASN A 84 -9.62 7.13 28.26
N SER A 85 -9.37 6.07 29.02
CA SER A 85 -8.35 6.03 30.07
C SER A 85 -6.97 5.85 29.42
N HIS A 86 -5.94 6.42 30.04
CA HIS A 86 -4.56 6.21 29.61
C HIS A 86 -4.23 4.73 29.54
N MET A 87 -3.97 4.25 28.32
CA MET A 87 -3.54 2.89 28.06
C MET A 87 -2.16 2.66 28.72
N PRO A 88 -2.01 1.65 29.59
CA PRO A 88 -0.70 1.31 30.12
C PRO A 88 0.18 0.71 29.00
N PRO A 89 1.51 0.82 29.08
CA PRO A 89 2.41 0.23 28.08
C PRO A 89 2.24 -1.28 27.89
N SER A 90 1.78 -2.00 28.93
CA SER A 90 1.45 -3.43 28.85
C SER A 90 0.32 -3.74 27.85
N ASN A 91 -0.48 -2.74 27.50
CA ASN A 91 -1.60 -2.85 26.57
C ASN A 91 -1.31 -2.11 25.26
N ALA A 92 -0.05 -1.74 25.00
CA ALA A 92 0.33 -1.06 23.77
C ALA A 92 -0.10 -1.87 22.53
N ILE A 93 -0.53 -1.17 21.49
CA ILE A 93 -0.93 -1.78 20.22
C ILE A 93 0.36 -2.06 19.42
N PRO A 94 0.70 -3.33 19.17
CA PRO A 94 1.88 -3.66 18.38
C PRO A 94 1.62 -3.35 16.91
N LEU A 95 2.58 -2.67 16.28
CA LEU A 95 2.59 -2.37 14.86
C LEU A 95 3.86 -3.00 14.26
N ASP A 96 3.70 -3.83 13.23
CA ASP A 96 4.82 -4.47 12.53
C ASP A 96 5.48 -3.52 11.51
N PHE A 97 5.81 -2.32 11.98
CA PHE A 97 6.36 -1.23 11.19
C PHE A 97 7.44 -0.52 11.99
N SER A 98 8.41 0.06 11.28
CA SER A 98 9.49 0.83 11.86
C SER A 98 9.00 2.05 12.61
N ILE A 99 9.77 2.44 13.62
CA ILE A 99 9.52 3.65 14.39
C ILE A 99 9.50 4.89 13.49
N GLU A 100 10.31 4.96 12.44
CA GLU A 100 10.34 6.08 11.50
C GLU A 100 9.05 6.16 10.68
N ALA A 101 8.51 5.03 10.22
CA ALA A 101 7.24 5.00 9.51
C ALA A 101 6.06 5.37 10.41
N ILE A 102 6.08 4.90 11.66
CA ILE A 102 5.07 5.26 12.67
C ILE A 102 5.16 6.74 13.00
N SER A 103 6.35 7.26 13.30
CA SER A 103 6.56 8.69 13.59
C SER A 103 6.09 9.57 12.43
N LEU A 104 6.41 9.20 11.19
CA LEU A 104 5.93 9.92 10.01
C LEU A 104 4.39 9.90 9.90
N PHE A 105 3.76 8.76 10.21
CA PHE A 105 2.30 8.69 10.32
C PHE A 105 1.75 9.62 11.41
N LEU A 106 2.42 9.66 12.57
CA LEU A 106 1.99 10.49 13.69
C LEU A 106 2.11 11.99 13.39
N ASP A 107 3.19 12.40 12.73
CA ASP A 107 3.40 13.78 12.28
C ASP A 107 2.31 14.23 11.30
N GLN A 108 1.96 13.36 10.34
CA GLN A 108 1.00 13.68 9.28
C GLN A 108 -0.45 13.80 9.75
N TYR A 109 -0.84 13.13 10.85
CA TYR A 109 -2.16 13.40 11.44
C TYR A 109 -2.15 14.66 12.31
N ALA A 110 -1.06 14.94 13.01
CA ALA A 110 -0.97 16.08 13.95
C ALA A 110 -0.94 17.40 13.19
N ALA A 111 -0.14 17.47 12.13
CA ALA A 111 -0.07 18.59 11.22
C ALA A 111 0.01 18.04 9.79
N PRO A 112 -1.12 17.95 9.06
CA PRO A 112 -1.12 17.60 7.65
C PRO A 112 -0.50 18.74 6.82
N SER A 113 0.81 18.89 6.97
CA SER A 113 1.67 19.58 6.03
C SER A 113 1.90 18.63 4.86
N ALA A 114 2.03 19.15 3.64
CA ALA A 114 2.43 18.34 2.50
C ALA A 114 3.65 17.52 2.94
N ILE A 115 3.53 16.18 2.95
CA ILE A 115 4.56 15.22 3.36
C ILE A 115 5.89 15.80 2.94
N SER A 116 6.61 16.36 3.93
CA SER A 116 7.67 17.31 3.64
C SER A 116 8.64 16.59 2.72
N HIS A 117 9.08 17.28 1.66
CA HIS A 117 10.07 16.76 0.69
C HIS A 117 11.37 16.27 1.33
N THR A 118 11.51 16.41 2.65
CA THR A 118 12.62 16.00 3.49
C THR A 118 12.80 14.50 3.65
N THR A 119 11.78 13.67 3.46
CA THR A 119 11.99 12.21 3.56
C THR A 119 12.63 11.69 2.27
N THR A 120 13.96 11.82 2.19
CA THR A 120 14.79 11.28 1.09
C THR A 120 14.97 9.76 1.20
N ASN A 121 14.58 9.16 2.33
CA ASN A 121 14.64 7.73 2.55
C ASN A 121 13.40 7.02 1.98
N PHE A 122 13.55 6.47 0.78
CA PHE A 122 12.49 5.73 0.08
C PHE A 122 12.01 4.49 0.81
N ALA A 123 12.86 3.83 1.59
CA ALA A 123 12.47 2.66 2.36
C ALA A 123 11.46 3.03 3.45
N VAL A 124 11.71 4.14 4.17
CA VAL A 124 10.77 4.68 5.17
C VAL A 124 9.46 5.11 4.51
N LEU A 125 9.53 5.77 3.35
CA LEU A 125 8.35 6.20 2.62
C LEU A 125 7.49 4.99 2.15
N HIS A 126 8.13 3.88 1.74
CA HIS A 126 7.48 2.61 1.40
C HIS A 126 6.81 1.94 2.59
N GLU A 127 7.52 1.89 3.71
CA GLU A 127 6.97 1.34 4.93
C GLU A 127 5.81 2.19 5.47
N TYR A 128 5.92 3.52 5.42
CA TYR A 128 4.84 4.44 5.77
C TYR A 128 3.61 4.26 4.87
N ARG A 129 3.82 4.06 3.56
CA ARG A 129 2.72 3.76 2.65
C ARG A 129 2.01 2.46 3.04
N LYS A 130 2.75 1.38 3.29
CA LYS A 130 2.20 0.11 3.75
C LYS A 130 1.42 0.28 5.06
N LEU A 131 1.94 1.06 6.01
CA LEU A 131 1.27 1.40 7.25
C LEU A 131 -0.07 2.10 6.98
N VAL A 132 -0.11 3.11 6.12
CA VAL A 132 -1.35 3.84 5.77
C VAL A 132 -2.39 2.95 5.08
N HIS A 133 -1.95 2.02 4.23
CA HIS A 133 -2.85 1.03 3.63
C HIS A 133 -3.37 0.04 4.67
N TYR A 134 -2.50 -0.45 5.56
CA TYR A 134 -2.86 -1.36 6.65
C TYR A 134 -3.86 -0.75 7.62
N LEU A 135 -3.66 0.52 8.00
CA LEU A 135 -4.53 1.26 8.91
C LEU A 135 -5.82 1.78 8.23
N ASP A 136 -5.97 1.58 6.93
CA ASP A 136 -7.12 2.02 6.15
C ASP A 136 -7.41 3.53 6.26
N CYS A 137 -6.38 4.37 6.04
CA CYS A 137 -6.48 5.82 6.16
C CYS A 137 -6.69 6.52 4.81
N ASP A 138 -7.93 6.59 4.31
CA ASP A 138 -8.24 7.09 2.95
C ASP A 138 -7.68 8.48 2.64
N ARG A 139 -7.79 9.42 3.59
CA ARG A 139 -7.25 10.78 3.42
C ARG A 139 -5.74 10.75 3.19
N LEU A 140 -5.02 9.94 3.97
CA LEU A 140 -3.56 9.83 3.87
C LEU A 140 -3.15 9.07 2.61
N LYS A 141 -3.92 8.07 2.14
CA LYS A 141 -3.66 7.39 0.86
C LYS A 141 -3.63 8.38 -0.31
N ILE A 142 -4.58 9.33 -0.34
CA ILE A 142 -4.64 10.37 -1.39
C ILE A 142 -3.42 11.30 -1.32
N LEU A 143 -3.06 11.77 -0.11
CA LEU A 143 -1.89 12.64 0.08
C LEU A 143 -0.59 11.92 -0.29
N LEU A 144 -0.46 10.65 0.09
CA LEU A 144 0.70 9.82 -0.22
C LEU A 144 0.88 9.61 -1.71
N ALA A 145 -0.18 9.39 -2.48
CA ALA A 145 -0.08 9.23 -3.93
C ALA A 145 0.60 10.43 -4.58
N GLY A 146 0.24 11.66 -4.19
CA GLY A 146 0.90 12.88 -4.66
C GLY A 146 2.34 13.01 -4.19
N ALA A 147 2.59 12.75 -2.90
CA ALA A 147 3.93 12.85 -2.32
C ALA A 147 4.92 11.85 -2.94
N TYR A 148 4.47 10.63 -3.24
CA TYR A 148 5.24 9.61 -3.94
C TYR A 148 5.71 10.10 -5.31
N VAL A 149 4.80 10.59 -6.13
CA VAL A 149 5.14 11.09 -7.46
C VAL A 149 6.17 12.22 -7.38
N ILE A 150 6.10 13.07 -6.34
CA ILE A 150 7.06 14.16 -6.16
C ILE A 150 8.41 13.64 -5.63
N ALA A 151 8.41 12.76 -4.63
CA ALA A 151 9.62 12.22 -4.01
C ALA A 151 10.48 11.44 -5.02
N TYR A 152 9.84 10.74 -5.96
CA TYR A 152 10.53 9.99 -7.00
C TYR A 152 10.66 10.75 -8.32
N LYS A 153 10.51 12.08 -8.32
CA LYS A 153 10.62 12.90 -9.53
C LYS A 153 11.89 12.63 -10.32
N ASP A 154 13.00 12.53 -9.63
CA ASP A 154 14.32 12.35 -10.25
C ASP A 154 14.77 10.88 -10.26
N LYS A 155 13.91 9.95 -9.82
CA LYS A 155 14.20 8.51 -9.70
C LYS A 155 13.04 7.65 -10.20
N PRO A 156 12.66 7.73 -11.48
CA PRO A 156 11.49 7.03 -12.00
C PRO A 156 11.63 5.50 -11.97
N LEU A 157 12.85 4.95 -12.03
CA LEU A 157 13.06 3.50 -11.89
C LEU A 157 12.74 2.99 -10.48
N GLU A 158 13.11 3.75 -9.46
CA GLU A 158 12.77 3.41 -8.08
C GLU A 158 11.25 3.53 -7.85
N LEU A 159 10.59 4.51 -8.48
CA LEU A 159 9.12 4.59 -8.46
C LEU A 159 8.48 3.38 -9.13
N LEU A 160 9.02 2.95 -10.27
CA LEU A 160 8.52 1.78 -11.00
C LEU A 160 8.68 0.51 -10.16
N ARG A 161 9.81 0.33 -9.50
CA ARG A 161 10.08 -0.81 -8.61
C ARG A 161 9.10 -0.82 -7.44
N ALA A 162 8.93 0.31 -6.76
CA ALA A 162 7.98 0.43 -5.65
C ALA A 162 6.53 0.20 -6.11
N ALA A 163 6.13 0.81 -7.23
CA ALA A 163 4.80 0.62 -7.80
C ALA A 163 4.55 -0.82 -8.25
N SER A 164 5.60 -1.52 -8.70
CA SER A 164 5.52 -2.94 -9.06
C SER A 164 5.26 -3.82 -7.84
N GLN A 165 6.02 -3.60 -6.76
CA GLN A 165 5.85 -4.34 -5.50
C GLN A 165 4.47 -4.14 -4.87
N ASP A 166 3.88 -2.96 -5.05
CA ASP A 166 2.59 -2.57 -4.45
C ASP A 166 1.39 -2.81 -5.39
N ASP A 167 1.61 -3.36 -6.59
CA ASP A 167 0.60 -3.46 -7.66
C ASP A 167 -0.11 -2.12 -7.98
N ASP A 168 0.62 -1.00 -7.86
CA ASP A 168 0.12 0.35 -8.10
C ASP A 168 0.27 0.75 -9.56
N LEU A 169 -0.75 0.40 -10.34
CA LEU A 169 -0.85 0.73 -11.76
C LEU A 169 -0.71 2.23 -12.06
N GLY A 170 -1.19 3.10 -11.16
CA GLY A 170 -1.16 4.54 -11.34
C GLY A 170 0.26 5.08 -11.31
N ASN A 171 0.99 4.75 -10.25
CA ASN A 171 2.39 5.15 -10.10
C ASN A 171 3.31 4.46 -11.11
N ALA A 172 3.03 3.20 -11.48
CA ALA A 172 3.77 2.52 -12.53
C ALA A 172 3.68 3.28 -13.86
N LYS A 173 2.48 3.71 -14.28
CA LYS A 173 2.30 4.51 -15.51
C LYS A 173 3.08 5.82 -15.47
N ILE A 174 3.05 6.54 -14.34
CA ILE A 174 3.77 7.80 -14.16
C ILE A 174 5.28 7.58 -14.24
N ALA A 175 5.77 6.52 -13.58
CA ALA A 175 7.17 6.13 -13.62
C ALA A 175 7.64 5.87 -15.05
N LEU A 176 6.87 5.10 -15.82
CA LEU A 176 7.22 4.76 -17.20
C LEU A 176 7.19 5.96 -18.14
N LEU A 177 6.20 6.84 -17.98
CA LEU A 177 6.15 8.09 -18.75
C LEU A 177 7.44 8.89 -18.53
N ARG A 178 7.88 9.02 -17.27
CA ARG A 178 9.12 9.73 -16.92
C ARG A 178 10.38 9.01 -17.40
N CYS A 179 10.44 7.68 -17.32
CA CYS A 179 11.53 6.92 -17.95
C CYS A 179 11.61 7.24 -19.45
N GLY A 180 10.47 7.36 -20.14
CA GLY A 180 10.44 7.71 -21.55
C GLY A 180 10.80 9.16 -21.88
N GLU A 181 10.76 10.07 -20.91
CA GLU A 181 11.30 11.42 -21.05
C GLU A 181 12.83 11.42 -20.92
N MET A 182 13.42 10.42 -20.25
CA MET A 182 14.87 10.27 -20.08
C MET A 182 15.59 9.66 -21.30
N LYS A 183 14.99 9.72 -22.50
CA LYS A 183 15.40 9.06 -23.75
C LYS A 183 16.89 9.14 -24.09
N GLU A 184 17.60 10.20 -23.68
CA GLU A 184 19.03 10.36 -23.96
C GLU A 184 19.96 9.48 -23.08
N LYS A 185 19.43 8.77 -22.08
CA LYS A 185 20.23 8.07 -21.06
C LYS A 185 19.84 6.62 -20.79
N LEU A 186 18.89 6.04 -21.52
CA LEU A 186 18.56 4.62 -21.33
C LEU A 186 19.63 3.73 -21.97
N ASP A 187 20.56 3.25 -21.15
CA ASP A 187 21.40 2.12 -21.52
C ASP A 187 20.59 0.80 -21.50
N SER A 188 21.20 -0.26 -22.02
CA SER A 188 20.58 -1.59 -22.05
C SER A 188 20.28 -2.18 -20.67
N ALA A 189 20.98 -1.74 -19.61
CA ALA A 189 20.75 -2.20 -18.24
C ALA A 189 19.44 -1.61 -17.67
N VAL A 190 19.19 -0.32 -17.92
CA VAL A 190 17.93 0.34 -17.54
C VAL A 190 16.74 -0.30 -18.25
N VAL A 191 16.86 -0.64 -19.53
CA VAL A 191 15.81 -1.35 -20.27
C VAL A 191 15.51 -2.71 -19.62
N PHE A 192 16.54 -3.44 -19.20
CA PHE A 192 16.37 -4.72 -18.53
C PHE A 192 15.65 -4.58 -17.17
N GLU A 193 16.01 -3.59 -16.35
CA GLU A 193 15.30 -3.31 -15.09
C GLU A 193 13.83 -2.96 -15.33
N VAL A 194 13.53 -2.11 -16.31
CA VAL A 194 12.16 -1.73 -16.65
C VAL A 194 11.36 -2.97 -17.07
N VAL A 195 11.93 -3.81 -17.92
CA VAL A 195 11.28 -5.06 -18.36
C VAL A 195 11.06 -6.01 -17.18
N SER A 196 12.03 -6.12 -16.27
CA SER A 196 11.92 -6.95 -15.06
C SER A 196 10.80 -6.46 -14.14
N ALA A 197 10.77 -5.16 -13.84
CA ALA A 197 9.74 -4.56 -12.98
C ALA A 197 8.33 -4.67 -13.58
N VAL A 198 8.21 -4.50 -14.91
CA VAL A 198 6.92 -4.62 -15.62
C VAL A 198 6.48 -6.08 -15.74
N ARG A 199 7.42 -7.03 -15.83
CA ARG A 199 7.11 -8.46 -15.81
C ARG A 199 6.47 -8.88 -14.49
N GLU A 200 6.97 -8.36 -13.36
CA GLU A 200 6.40 -8.65 -12.03
C GLU A 200 4.99 -8.09 -11.86
N LEU A 201 4.66 -6.99 -12.54
CA LEU A 201 3.32 -6.40 -12.56
C LEU A 201 2.27 -7.23 -13.32
N TRP A 202 2.61 -8.36 -13.95
CA TRP A 202 1.73 -9.17 -14.81
C TRP A 202 1.00 -8.38 -15.94
N HIS A 203 1.39 -7.14 -16.17
CA HIS A 203 0.71 -6.23 -17.09
C HIS A 203 1.46 -6.19 -18.43
N LEU A 204 1.31 -7.26 -19.21
CA LEU A 204 1.77 -7.35 -20.61
C LEU A 204 1.35 -6.15 -21.50
N PRO A 205 0.17 -5.52 -21.33
CA PRO A 205 -0.18 -4.32 -22.09
C PRO A 205 0.74 -3.12 -21.81
N LEU A 206 1.23 -2.98 -20.57
CA LEU A 206 2.16 -1.93 -20.18
C LEU A 206 3.54 -2.14 -20.79
N LEU A 207 4.01 -3.39 -20.82
CA LEU A 207 5.24 -3.79 -21.51
C LEU A 207 5.16 -3.47 -23.01
N LYS A 208 4.00 -3.74 -23.63
CA LYS A 208 3.73 -3.45 -25.04
C LYS A 208 3.76 -1.95 -25.33
N CYS A 209 3.14 -1.12 -24.49
CA CYS A 209 3.17 0.35 -24.63
C CYS A 209 4.60 0.92 -24.50
N LEU A 210 5.38 0.43 -23.53
CA LEU A 210 6.77 0.82 -23.31
C LEU A 210 7.64 0.58 -24.53
N LEU A 211 7.64 -0.66 -25.03
CA LEU A 211 8.45 -1.06 -26.19
C LEU A 211 8.05 -0.23 -27.43
N HIS A 212 6.76 0.00 -27.63
CA HIS A 212 6.27 0.78 -28.75
C HIS A 212 6.66 2.28 -28.67
N SER A 213 6.70 2.86 -27.46
CA SER A 213 7.05 4.27 -27.24
C SER A 213 8.54 4.62 -27.44
N HIS A 214 9.40 3.60 -27.49
CA HIS A 214 10.85 3.73 -27.67
C HIS A 214 11.32 3.33 -29.07
N GLY A 215 10.39 3.23 -30.03
CA GLY A 215 10.75 2.92 -31.42
C GLY A 215 11.27 1.49 -31.61
N TYR A 216 11.12 0.61 -30.61
CA TYR A 216 11.35 -0.82 -30.76
C TYR A 216 10.21 -1.40 -31.60
N HIS A 217 10.29 -1.19 -32.91
CA HIS A 217 9.43 -1.80 -33.93
C HIS A 217 10.06 -3.07 -34.54
N GLY A 218 11.17 -3.55 -33.98
CA GLY A 218 11.95 -4.65 -34.54
C GLY A 218 11.32 -6.02 -34.34
N THR A 219 11.17 -6.77 -35.43
CA THR A 219 11.28 -8.23 -35.41
C THR A 219 12.76 -8.60 -35.20
N PRO A 220 13.11 -9.50 -34.27
CA PRO A 220 14.50 -9.73 -33.92
C PRO A 220 15.15 -10.73 -34.87
N THR A 221 16.07 -10.26 -35.71
CA THR A 221 17.14 -11.12 -36.26
C THR A 221 18.45 -10.81 -35.56
N THR A 222 18.90 -11.84 -34.83
CA THR A 222 20.27 -12.18 -34.44
C THR A 222 21.05 -11.18 -33.58
N GLY A 223 21.27 -11.57 -32.32
CA GLY A 223 22.44 -11.07 -31.59
C GLY A 223 22.43 -11.09 -30.06
N PHE A 224 21.40 -11.58 -29.37
CA PHE A 224 21.40 -12.08 -27.97
C PHE A 224 19.96 -12.53 -27.68
N THR A 225 19.68 -13.83 -27.74
CA THR A 225 18.30 -14.35 -27.79
C THR A 225 17.76 -14.66 -26.40
N ILE A 226 17.17 -13.67 -25.74
CA ILE A 226 15.97 -13.96 -24.93
C ILE A 226 14.88 -14.18 -25.98
N GLN A 227 14.45 -15.43 -26.21
CA GLN A 227 13.28 -15.71 -27.05
C GLN A 227 12.04 -15.17 -26.34
N TRP A 228 11.76 -13.87 -26.53
CA TRP A 228 10.46 -13.33 -26.20
C TRP A 228 9.44 -13.95 -27.17
N PRO A 229 8.26 -14.37 -26.69
CA PRO A 229 7.27 -14.98 -27.56
C PRO A 229 6.93 -14.00 -28.67
N THR A 230 6.76 -14.50 -29.90
CA THR A 230 6.22 -13.68 -30.99
C THR A 230 4.93 -12.99 -30.54
N LEU A 231 4.63 -11.83 -31.11
CA LEU A 231 3.43 -11.05 -30.75
C LEU A 231 2.16 -11.93 -30.71
N ALA A 232 2.06 -12.90 -31.63
CA ALA A 232 1.02 -13.93 -31.68
C ALA A 232 1.02 -14.89 -30.47
N LYS A 233 2.18 -15.32 -29.96
CA LYS A 233 2.30 -16.16 -28.76
C LYS A 233 1.99 -15.36 -27.48
N VAL A 234 2.34 -14.08 -27.43
CA VAL A 234 1.95 -13.21 -26.31
C VAL A 234 0.44 -12.96 -26.33
N GLU A 235 -0.15 -12.70 -27.51
CA GLU A 235 -1.60 -12.54 -27.65
C GLU A 235 -2.35 -13.83 -27.33
N LEU A 236 -1.82 -14.98 -27.73
CA LEU A 236 -2.34 -16.29 -27.32
C LEU A 236 -2.28 -16.46 -25.79
N PHE A 237 -1.13 -16.17 -25.18
CA PHE A 237 -0.95 -16.29 -23.72
C PHE A 237 -1.86 -15.33 -22.95
N VAL A 238 -2.03 -14.09 -23.41
CA VAL A 238 -2.97 -13.11 -22.82
C VAL A 238 -4.41 -13.60 -22.95
N ARG A 239 -4.76 -14.18 -24.10
CA ARG A 239 -6.09 -14.75 -24.34
C ARG A 239 -6.34 -15.96 -23.44
N GLU A 240 -5.37 -16.86 -23.29
CA GLU A 240 -5.43 -18.02 -22.41
C GLU A 240 -5.51 -17.61 -20.93
N ALA A 241 -4.70 -16.64 -20.48
CA ALA A 241 -4.75 -16.12 -19.12
C ALA A 241 -6.08 -15.41 -18.81
N SER A 242 -6.63 -14.66 -19.78
CA SER A 242 -7.94 -14.01 -19.65
C SER A 242 -9.07 -15.04 -19.58
N GLN A 243 -9.00 -16.10 -20.40
CA GLN A 243 -9.95 -17.22 -20.38
C GLN A 243 -9.85 -18.03 -19.08
N ALA A 244 -8.65 -18.28 -18.57
CA ALA A 244 -8.45 -18.96 -17.29
C ALA A 244 -9.02 -18.15 -16.12
N LYS A 245 -8.84 -16.81 -16.14
CA LYS A 245 -9.44 -15.91 -15.14
C LYS A 245 -10.97 -15.91 -15.23
N LEU A 246 -11.55 -15.82 -16.42
CA LEU A 246 -13.00 -15.93 -16.64
C LEU A 246 -13.55 -17.28 -16.13
N ALA A 247 -12.89 -18.39 -16.48
CA ALA A 247 -13.29 -19.73 -16.01
C ALA A 247 -13.18 -19.88 -14.49
N SER A 248 -12.16 -19.28 -13.86
CA SER A 248 -12.04 -19.26 -12.39
C SER A 248 -13.16 -18.45 -11.73
N MET A 249 -13.58 -17.34 -12.34
CA MET A 249 -14.69 -16.52 -11.87
C MET A 249 -16.05 -17.21 -12.06
N GLU A 250 -16.22 -18.04 -13.08
CA GLU A 250 -17.45 -18.83 -13.27
C GLU A 250 -17.54 -20.00 -12.27
N ARG A 251 -16.41 -20.65 -11.94
CA ARG A 251 -16.36 -21.68 -10.89
C ARG A 251 -16.66 -21.15 -9.49
N LEU A 252 -16.39 -19.87 -9.24
CA LEU A 252 -16.73 -19.21 -7.98
C LEU A 252 -18.23 -18.86 -7.87
N LYS A 253 -19.00 -18.98 -8.95
CA LYS A 253 -20.45 -18.71 -8.97
C LYS A 253 -21.32 -19.97 -8.79
N THR A 254 -20.71 -21.15 -8.80
CA THR A 254 -21.36 -22.46 -8.60
C THR A 254 -21.01 -23.03 -7.25
#